data_AF-A0A8S0SXQ4-F1
#
_entry.id   AF-A0A8S0SXQ4-F1
#
_cell.length_a   1.000
_cell.length_b   1.000
_cell.length_c   1.000
_cell.angle_alpha   90.00
_cell.angle_beta   90.00
_cell.angle_gamma   90.00
#
_symmetry.space_group_name_H-M   'P 1'
#
loop_
_entity.id
_entity.type
_entity.pdbx_description
1 polymer ?
#
loop_
_entity_poly.entity_id
_entity_poly.type
_entity_poly.pdbx_seq_one_letter_code
_entity_poly.pdbx_strand_id
1 'polypeptide(L)'
;MAGATVRPTPVLKDELDIVIPTIRNLDFLEMWRPFFEPYHLIIVQDGDPSKTVKVPKGFDYELYNRNDINKIMGPKASCISFKDSACRCFGCMVSKK
;
A
#
# COMPACT_ATOMS: atom_id res chain seq x y z
N MET A 1 7.43 16.86 30.04
CA MET A 1 6.03 17.11 29.64
C MET A 1 5.83 16.54 28.25
N ALA A 2 5.27 15.34 28.13
CA ALA A 2 4.93 14.76 26.84
C ALA A 2 3.71 15.51 26.30
N GLY A 3 3.88 16.27 25.22
CA GLY A 3 2.77 16.94 24.54
C GLY A 3 1.77 15.88 24.10
N ALA A 4 0.48 16.11 24.38
CA ALA A 4 -0.58 15.23 23.90
C ALA A 4 -0.45 15.10 22.37
N THR A 5 -0.22 13.88 21.89
CA THR A 5 -0.19 13.59 20.45
C THR A 5 -1.62 13.79 19.93
N VAL A 6 -1.85 14.91 19.25
CA VAL A 6 -3.13 15.18 18.59
C VAL A 6 -3.30 14.09 17.53
N ARG A 7 -4.21 13.15 17.78
CA ARG A 7 -4.59 12.16 16.77
C ARG A 7 -5.42 12.89 15.71
N PRO A 8 -5.02 12.84 14.43
CA PRO A 8 -5.79 13.45 13.37
C PRO A 8 -7.18 12.80 13.34
N THR A 9 -8.22 13.60 13.07
CA THR A 9 -9.55 13.04 12.82
C THR A 9 -9.50 12.31 11.48
N PRO A 10 -9.80 11.00 11.42
CA PRO A 10 -9.78 10.26 10.16
C PRO A 10 -10.96 10.69 9.29
N VAL A 11 -10.68 11.24 8.12
CA VAL A 11 -11.67 11.73 7.15
C VAL A 11 -11.78 10.67 6.04
N LEU A 12 -13.00 10.23 5.70
CA LEU A 12 -13.24 9.18 4.68
C LEU A 12 -12.67 7.79 5.03
N LYS A 13 -12.48 7.45 6.31
CA LYS A 13 -11.85 6.19 6.73
C LYS A 13 -12.47 4.92 6.10
N ASP A 14 -13.80 4.92 5.93
CA ASP A 14 -14.56 3.79 5.38
C ASP A 14 -14.80 3.93 3.86
N GLU A 15 -14.36 5.05 3.28
CA GLU A 15 -14.59 5.48 1.90
C GLU A 15 -13.28 5.73 1.11
N LEU A 16 -12.12 5.46 1.70
CA LEU A 16 -10.81 5.67 1.09
C LEU A 16 -9.90 4.47 1.33
N ASP A 17 -9.26 4.00 0.24
CA ASP A 17 -8.12 3.10 0.30
C ASP A 17 -6.84 3.87 -0.04
N ILE A 18 -5.76 3.63 0.72
CA ILE A 18 -4.47 4.28 0.49
C ILE A 18 -3.55 3.32 -0.26
N VAL A 19 -3.15 3.70 -1.47
CA VAL A 19 -2.22 2.92 -2.29
C VAL A 19 -0.77 3.30 -2.00
N ILE A 20 0.05 2.32 -1.60
CA ILE A 20 1.47 2.49 -1.30
C ILE A 20 2.32 1.62 -2.24
N PRO A 21 2.94 2.18 -3.29
CA PRO A 21 3.95 1.47 -4.04
C PRO A 21 5.26 1.42 -3.25
N THR A 22 5.92 0.27 -3.19
CA THR A 22 7.20 0.15 -2.48
C THR A 22 8.15 -0.89 -3.07
N ILE A 23 9.45 -0.60 -3.02
CA ILE A 23 10.54 -1.57 -3.29
C ILE A 23 11.26 -2.01 -2.01
N ARG A 24 10.87 -1.45 -0.85
CA ARG A 24 11.56 -1.57 0.44
C ARG A 24 10.55 -1.81 1.59
N ASN A 25 11.08 -1.97 2.80
CA ASN A 25 10.28 -2.05 4.03
C ASN A 25 9.46 -0.78 4.29
N LEU A 26 8.36 -0.93 5.04
CA LEU A 26 7.40 0.13 5.32
C LEU A 26 7.50 0.64 6.77
N ASP A 27 8.71 0.74 7.32
CA ASP A 27 8.94 1.15 8.71
C ASP A 27 8.42 2.58 9.00
N PHE A 28 8.30 3.42 7.96
CA PHE A 28 7.72 4.76 8.11
C PHE A 28 6.27 4.71 8.60
N LEU A 29 5.54 3.61 8.38
CA LEU A 29 4.18 3.44 8.87
C LEU A 29 4.11 3.49 10.40
N GLU A 30 5.16 3.11 11.14
CA GLU A 30 5.17 3.27 12.60
C GLU A 30 5.21 4.74 13.02
N MET A 31 6.06 5.54 12.35
CA MET A 31 6.17 6.97 12.62
C MET A 31 4.88 7.72 12.27
N TRP A 32 4.20 7.27 11.21
CA TRP A 32 2.97 7.89 10.71
C TRP A 32 1.70 7.13 11.10
N ARG A 33 1.79 6.22 12.08
CA ARG A 33 0.70 5.33 12.47
C ARG A 33 -0.63 6.04 12.70
N PRO A 34 -0.70 7.19 13.42
CA PRO A 34 -1.96 7.91 13.62
C PRO A 34 -2.68 8.35 12.33
N PHE A 35 -1.96 8.44 11.21
CA PHE A 35 -2.49 8.87 9.91
C PHE A 35 -2.89 7.71 9.01
N PHE A 36 -2.25 6.54 9.13
CA PHE A 36 -2.48 5.41 8.23
C PHE A 36 -3.29 4.29 8.87
N GLU A 37 -3.15 4.06 10.18
CA GLU A 37 -3.82 2.95 10.89
C GLU A 37 -5.35 2.94 10.75
N PRO A 38 -6.05 4.10 10.68
CA PRO A 38 -7.50 4.10 10.51
C PRO A 38 -8.00 3.68 9.11
N TYR A 39 -7.12 3.59 8.11
CA TYR A 39 -7.48 3.35 6.71
C TYR A 39 -7.05 1.96 6.26
N HIS A 40 -7.70 1.45 5.23
CA HIS A 40 -7.26 0.25 4.53
C HIS A 40 -6.12 0.60 3.56
N LEU A 41 -5.05 -0.19 3.58
CA LEU A 41 -3.87 0.03 2.74
C LEU A 41 -3.81 -1.00 1.60
N ILE A 42 -3.58 -0.53 0.38
CA ILE A 42 -3.25 -1.38 -0.77
C ILE A 42 -1.76 -1.21 -1.04
N ILE A 43 -0.97 -2.17 -0.61
CA ILE A 43 0.48 -2.14 -0.79
C ILE A 43 0.81 -2.90 -2.06
N VAL A 44 1.51 -2.24 -2.98
CA VAL A 44 1.97 -2.88 -4.21
C VAL A 44 3.49 -2.90 -4.22
N GLN A 45 4.05 -4.10 -4.03
CA GLN A 45 5.47 -4.35 -4.14
C GLN A 45 5.93 -4.19 -5.58
N ASP A 46 6.83 -3.24 -5.79
CA ASP A 46 7.55 -3.02 -7.01
C ASP A 46 8.89 -3.77 -6.99
N GLY A 47 9.46 -4.02 -8.16
CA GLY A 47 10.71 -4.77 -8.33
C GLY A 47 10.58 -6.28 -8.17
N ASP A 48 11.56 -6.88 -7.50
CA ASP A 48 11.71 -8.34 -7.39
C ASP A 48 10.67 -8.96 -6.45
N PRO A 49 9.73 -9.79 -6.94
CA PRO A 49 8.66 -10.38 -6.12
C PRO A 49 9.15 -11.46 -5.15
N SER A 50 10.40 -11.94 -5.28
CA SER A 50 10.98 -12.90 -4.35
C SER A 50 11.41 -12.26 -3.02
N LYS A 51 11.59 -10.93 -3.01
CA LYS A 51 11.95 -10.19 -1.79
C LYS A 51 10.73 -9.99 -0.92
N THR A 52 10.88 -10.15 0.38
CA THR A 52 9.79 -9.90 1.33
C THR A 52 9.73 -8.42 1.71
N VAL A 53 8.59 -7.78 1.47
CA VAL A 53 8.26 -6.47 2.05
C VAL A 53 7.71 -6.68 3.46
N LYS A 54 8.31 -6.01 4.45
CA LYS A 54 7.83 -6.04 5.83
C LYS A 54 6.86 -4.87 6.05
N VAL A 55 5.67 -5.21 6.53
CA VAL A 55 4.66 -4.26 6.99
C VAL A 55 4.59 -4.37 8.52
N PRO A 56 4.60 -3.25 9.27
CA PRO A 56 4.41 -3.31 10.71
C PRO A 56 3.06 -3.92 11.08
N LYS A 57 2.96 -4.49 12.28
CA LYS A 57 1.72 -5.17 12.73
C LYS A 57 0.61 -4.15 12.99
N GLY A 58 -0.64 -4.61 12.86
CA GLY A 58 -1.83 -3.84 13.23
C GLY A 58 -2.42 -2.95 12.13
N PHE A 59 -1.82 -2.91 10.94
CA PHE A 59 -2.43 -2.29 9.77
C PHE A 59 -3.37 -3.27 9.07
N ASP A 60 -4.51 -2.77 8.60
CA ASP A 60 -5.37 -3.48 7.65
C ASP A 60 -4.85 -3.25 6.24
N TYR A 61 -4.42 -4.31 5.55
CA TYR A 61 -3.84 -4.18 4.21
C TYR A 61 -4.01 -5.42 3.32
N GLU A 62 -4.02 -5.17 2.02
CA GLU A 62 -3.74 -6.16 0.99
C GLU A 62 -2.36 -5.91 0.39
N LEU A 63 -1.58 -6.97 0.17
CA LEU A 63 -0.25 -6.90 -0.44
C LEU A 63 -0.24 -7.62 -1.78
N TYR A 64 0.11 -6.88 -2.82
CA TYR A 64 0.26 -7.39 -4.18
C TYR A 64 1.70 -7.26 -4.64
N ASN A 65 2.16 -8.21 -5.44
CA ASN A 65 3.43 -8.13 -6.14
C ASN A 65 3.24 -8.44 -7.63
N ARG A 66 4.35 -8.55 -8.38
CA ARG A 66 4.28 -8.76 -9.82
C ARG A 66 3.57 -10.05 -10.23
N ASN A 67 3.69 -11.12 -9.43
CA ASN A 67 3.01 -12.38 -9.71
C ASN A 67 1.50 -12.21 -9.64
N ASP A 68 1.01 -11.43 -8.67
CA ASP A 68 -0.41 -11.16 -8.52
C ASP A 68 -0.93 -10.30 -9.68
N ILE A 69 -0.19 -9.24 -10.07
CA ILE A 69 -0.53 -8.41 -11.24
C ILE A 69 -0.62 -9.28 -12.50
N ASN A 70 0.37 -10.15 -12.73
CA ASN A 70 0.38 -11.05 -13.89
C ASN A 70 -0.80 -12.03 -13.84
N LYS A 71 -1.14 -12.57 -12.66
CA LYS A 71 -2.26 -13.50 -12.49
C LYS A 71 -3.61 -12.84 -12.72
N ILE A 72 -3.79 -11.62 -12.23
CA ILE A 72 -5.06 -10.88 -12.30
C ILE A 72 -5.28 -10.24 -13.67
N MET A 73 -4.24 -9.61 -14.25
CA MET A 73 -4.36 -8.89 -15.52
C MET A 73 -4.04 -9.76 -16.74
N GLY A 74 -3.38 -10.91 -16.56
CA GLY A 74 -3.01 -11.82 -17.64
C GLY A 74 -2.21 -11.11 -18.75
N PRO A 75 -2.59 -11.26 -20.04
CA PRO A 75 -1.90 -10.61 -21.15
C PRO A 75 -1.84 -9.08 -21.07
N LYS A 76 -2.76 -8.44 -20.32
CA LYS A 76 -2.80 -6.98 -20.14
C LYS A 76 -1.79 -6.48 -19.10
N ALA A 77 -1.15 -7.35 -18.33
CA ALA A 77 -0.21 -6.96 -17.28
C ALA A 77 0.99 -6.14 -17.80
N SER A 78 1.28 -6.20 -19.10
CA SER A 78 2.32 -5.39 -19.75
C SER A 78 2.01 -3.90 -19.79
N CYS A 79 0.75 -3.48 -19.63
CA CYS A 79 0.38 -2.06 -19.56
C CYS A 79 0.80 -1.40 -18.24
N ILE A 80 1.08 -2.19 -17.20
CA ILE A 80 1.65 -1.71 -15.94
C ILE A 80 3.16 -1.84 -16.01
N SER A 81 3.83 -0.68 -16.12
CA SER A 81 5.30 -0.59 -16.14
C SER A 81 5.92 -1.12 -14.85
N PHE A 82 7.14 -1.65 -14.99
CA PHE A 82 7.97 -2.19 -13.90
C PHE A 82 8.95 -1.15 -13.32
N LYS A 83 8.77 0.12 -13.69
CA LYS A 83 9.66 1.21 -13.33
C LYS A 83 8.89 2.28 -12.60
N ASP A 84 9.61 3.03 -11.77
CA ASP A 84 9.15 4.30 -11.19
C ASP A 84 7.81 4.16 -10.45
N SER A 85 7.60 3.05 -9.73
CA SER A 85 6.40 2.82 -8.90
C SER A 85 5.09 2.77 -9.69
N ALA A 86 5.11 2.48 -10.99
CA ALA A 86 3.92 2.43 -11.83
C ALA A 86 2.91 1.34 -11.39
N CYS A 87 3.35 0.39 -10.56
CA CYS A 87 2.51 -0.60 -9.90
C CYS A 87 1.39 0.03 -9.04
N ARG A 88 1.51 1.30 -8.61
CA ARG A 88 0.42 2.04 -7.95
C ARG A 88 -0.86 2.11 -8.79
N CYS A 89 -0.74 2.14 -10.12
CA CYS A 89 -1.91 2.15 -11.01
C CYS A 89 -2.71 0.85 -10.86
N PHE A 90 -2.05 -0.27 -10.60
CA PHE A 90 -2.72 -1.51 -10.25
C PHE A 90 -3.46 -1.39 -8.91
N GLY A 91 -2.83 -0.80 -7.89
CA GLY A 91 -3.48 -0.51 -6.62
C GLY A 91 -4.77 0.31 -6.77
N CYS A 92 -4.75 1.37 -7.59
CA CYS A 92 -5.95 2.14 -7.92
C CYS A 92 -7.04 1.31 -8.59
N MET A 93 -6.69 0.34 -9.43
CA MET A 93 -7.68 -0.51 -10.12
C MET A 93 -8.34 -1.53 -9.20
N VAL A 94 -7.65 -2.01 -8.17
CA VAL A 94 -8.20 -3.02 -7.23
C VAL A 94 -8.87 -2.40 -6.01
N SER A 95 -8.70 -1.09 -5.79
CA SER A 95 -9.45 -0.31 -4.80
C SER A 95 -10.95 -0.54 -4.96
N LYS A 96 -11.63 -0.75 -3.84
CA LYS A 96 -13.10 -0.89 -3.80
C LYS A 96 -13.78 0.36 -3.25
N LYS A 97 -12.98 1.37 -2.93
CA LYS A 97 -13.38 2.67 -2.41
C LYS A 97 -12.91 3.78 -3.35
#